data_AF-A0A2T7BMW5-F1
#
_entry.id   AF-A0A2T7BMW5-F1
#
_cell.length_a   1.000
_cell.length_b   1.000
_cell.length_c   1.000
_cell.angle_alpha   90.00
_cell.angle_beta   90.00
_cell.angle_gamma   90.00
#
_symmetry.space_group_name_H-M   'P 1'
#
loop_
_entity.id
_entity.type
_entity.pdbx_description
1 polymer ?
#
loop_
_entity_poly.entity_id
_entity_poly.type
_entity_poly.pdbx_seq_one_letter_code
_entity_poly.pdbx_strand_id
1 'polypeptide(L)'
;MKVFLVSVCFLSFNACVQKNNVNEKNGLKQRSSMKTKDHLQTTQANIRSTDTTVSFSIDGLSSEGSEASVHYVNGRISTAKWSIFGETGQLFIEYKFLTDGTVKASEKKYEYKTDLTSVSSDSDMELISSFCCTLDTNGILRSKPNARGFVDVFAAFKKAVPFELKHLR
;
A
#
# COMPACT_ATOMS: atom_id res chain seq x y z
N MET A 1 21.82 -6.02 -38.01
CA MET A 1 22.00 -5.07 -36.87
C MET A 1 20.84 -5.28 -35.90
N LYS A 2 21.12 -5.81 -34.70
CA LYS A 2 20.11 -5.94 -33.63
C LYS A 2 20.23 -4.72 -32.73
N VAL A 3 19.16 -3.94 -32.61
CA VAL A 3 19.08 -2.80 -31.68
C VAL A 3 18.31 -3.29 -30.45
N PHE A 4 18.99 -3.35 -29.31
CA PHE A 4 18.37 -3.61 -28.01
C PHE A 4 17.86 -2.27 -27.46
N LEU A 5 16.55 -2.18 -27.22
CA LEU A 5 15.95 -1.08 -26.47
C LEU A 5 16.14 -1.38 -24.98
N VAL A 6 17.06 -0.68 -24.31
CA VAL A 6 17.21 -0.74 -22.85
C VAL A 6 16.18 0.23 -22.25
N SER A 7 15.12 -0.32 -21.68
CA SER A 7 14.14 0.46 -20.91
C SER A 7 14.67 0.68 -19.50
N VAL A 8 15.09 1.91 -19.20
CA VAL A 8 15.52 2.32 -17.86
C VAL A 8 14.27 2.78 -17.11
N CYS A 9 13.62 1.86 -16.39
CA CYS A 9 12.60 2.23 -15.41
C CYS A 9 13.28 2.84 -14.18
N PHE A 10 13.21 4.16 -14.07
CA PHE A 10 13.48 4.85 -12.80
C PHE A 10 12.41 4.46 -11.79
N LEU A 11 12.73 3.50 -10.91
CA LEU A 11 12.00 3.28 -9.67
C LEU A 11 12.43 4.38 -8.70
N SER A 12 11.62 5.42 -8.55
CA SER A 12 11.74 6.34 -7.44
C SER A 12 11.44 5.59 -6.14
N PHE A 13 12.50 5.40 -5.36
CA PHE A 13 12.45 4.89 -4.00
C PHE A 13 11.84 5.96 -3.09
N ASN A 14 10.67 5.69 -2.53
CA ASN A 14 10.38 6.20 -1.19
C ASN A 14 11.02 5.21 -0.21
N ALA A 15 12.20 5.56 0.27
CA ALA A 15 12.79 4.87 1.42
C ALA A 15 11.81 5.01 2.60
N CYS A 16 11.41 3.88 3.19
CA CYS A 16 10.71 3.83 4.47
C CYS A 16 11.70 4.33 5.53
N VAL A 17 11.63 5.63 5.85
CA VAL A 17 12.44 6.23 6.90
C VAL A 17 11.85 5.83 8.25
N GLN A 18 12.61 5.08 9.05
CA GLN A 18 12.36 4.98 10.49
C GLN A 18 12.61 6.37 11.10
N LYS A 19 11.55 7.12 11.38
CA LYS A 19 11.68 8.46 11.96
C LYS A 19 11.56 8.39 13.49
N ASN A 20 12.67 8.68 14.16
CA ASN A 20 12.67 9.23 15.51
C ASN A 20 12.35 10.73 15.42
N ASN A 21 11.53 11.23 16.35
CA ASN A 21 10.99 12.58 16.40
C ASN A 21 12.07 13.67 16.48
N VAL A 22 12.11 14.56 15.49
CA VAL A 22 12.54 15.96 15.66
C VAL A 22 11.64 16.87 14.80
N ASN A 23 11.05 17.85 15.47
CA ASN A 23 10.22 18.93 14.95
C ASN A 23 10.98 19.79 13.94
N GLU A 24 10.37 20.12 12.80
CA GLU A 24 10.67 21.37 12.12
C GLU A 24 9.48 21.88 11.29
N LYS A 25 9.15 23.16 11.51
CA LYS A 25 8.06 23.92 10.91
C LYS A 25 8.53 24.67 9.65
N ASN A 26 7.55 25.18 8.92
CA ASN A 26 7.59 26.22 7.87
C ASN A 26 7.88 25.70 6.45
N GLY A 27 7.26 26.16 5.37
CA GLY A 27 6.28 27.24 5.18
C GLY A 27 5.90 27.30 3.69
N LEU A 28 4.72 27.88 3.43
CA LEU A 28 4.12 28.14 2.10
C LEU A 28 5.08 28.85 1.11
N LYS A 29 4.95 28.53 -0.19
CA LYS A 29 4.79 29.57 -1.24
C LYS A 29 4.23 29.03 -2.56
N GLN A 30 3.14 29.66 -3.00
CA GLN A 30 2.54 29.60 -4.34
C GLN A 30 3.20 30.61 -5.30
N ARG A 31 3.15 30.30 -6.61
CA ARG A 31 3.06 31.16 -7.83
C ARG A 31 3.69 30.38 -8.99
N SER A 32 3.28 30.41 -10.26
CA SER A 32 2.15 30.97 -11.03
C SER A 32 2.41 30.58 -12.49
N SER A 33 1.35 30.24 -13.24
CA SER A 33 1.12 30.41 -14.70
C SER A 33 2.29 30.24 -15.71
N MET A 34 2.13 29.38 -16.74
CA MET A 34 1.91 29.85 -18.12
C MET A 34 1.57 28.70 -19.09
N LYS A 35 0.68 29.00 -20.05
CA LYS A 35 0.18 28.13 -21.12
C LYS A 35 1.27 27.69 -22.10
N THR A 36 1.16 26.47 -22.61
CA THR A 36 1.59 26.16 -23.99
C THR A 36 0.59 25.17 -24.61
N LYS A 37 0.03 25.58 -25.75
CA LYS A 37 -0.80 24.75 -26.63
C LYS A 37 0.14 23.79 -27.35
N ASP A 38 -0.02 22.49 -27.14
CA ASP A 38 0.48 21.50 -28.08
C ASP A 38 -0.66 20.59 -28.54
N HIS A 39 -0.84 20.59 -29.85
CA HIS A 39 -1.75 19.76 -30.60
C HIS A 39 -1.23 18.32 -30.59
N LEU A 40 -1.68 17.51 -29.63
CA LEU A 40 -1.47 16.07 -29.65
C LEU A 40 -2.68 15.38 -30.30
N GLN A 41 -2.48 14.95 -31.53
CA GLN A 41 -3.35 14.01 -32.22
C GLN A 41 -3.55 12.80 -31.31
N THR A 42 -4.77 12.67 -30.77
CA THR A 42 -5.18 11.51 -29.99
C THR A 42 -5.29 10.33 -30.96
N THR A 43 -4.20 9.60 -31.11
CA THR A 43 -4.25 8.24 -31.62
C THR A 43 -5.09 7.46 -30.61
N GLN A 44 -6.28 7.02 -31.04
CA GLN A 44 -7.15 6.14 -30.26
C GLN A 44 -6.41 4.82 -29.99
N ALA A 45 -5.65 4.79 -28.91
CA ALA A 45 -5.28 3.54 -28.28
C ALA A 45 -6.55 3.04 -27.57
N ASN A 46 -7.22 2.09 -28.20
CA ASN A 46 -8.24 1.27 -27.54
C ASN A 46 -7.55 0.40 -26.49
N ILE A 47 -7.10 1.02 -25.40
CA ILE A 47 -6.64 0.33 -24.20
C ILE A 47 -7.87 0.33 -23.30
N ARG A 48 -8.64 -0.75 -23.39
CA ARG A 48 -9.67 -1.04 -22.41
C ARG A 48 -8.92 -1.30 -21.11
N SER A 49 -8.71 -0.26 -20.30
CA SER A 49 -8.02 -0.36 -19.03
C SER A 49 -8.82 -1.33 -18.15
N THR A 50 -8.25 -2.51 -17.91
CA THR A 50 -8.83 -3.50 -16.99
C THR A 50 -8.36 -3.27 -15.56
N ASP A 51 -7.79 -2.09 -15.31
CA ASP A 51 -7.40 -1.63 -14.00
C ASP A 51 -8.65 -1.46 -13.16
N THR A 52 -8.65 -2.06 -11.99
CA THR A 52 -9.81 -2.07 -11.11
C THR A 52 -9.38 -2.10 -9.66
N THR A 53 -10.25 -1.60 -8.80
CA THR A 53 -10.07 -1.67 -7.34
C THR A 53 -11.24 -2.44 -6.77
N VAL A 54 -10.94 -3.45 -5.95
CA VAL A 54 -11.94 -4.31 -5.31
C VAL A 54 -11.69 -4.30 -3.81
N SER A 55 -12.75 -4.10 -3.02
CA SER A 55 -12.72 -4.25 -1.56
C SER A 55 -13.03 -5.70 -1.17
N PHE A 56 -12.28 -6.21 -0.20
CA PHE A 56 -12.46 -7.53 0.39
C PHE A 56 -12.59 -7.40 1.91
N SER A 57 -13.66 -7.95 2.48
CA SER A 57 -13.73 -8.20 3.93
C SER A 57 -12.94 -9.46 4.24
N ILE A 58 -12.05 -9.40 5.24
CA ILE A 58 -11.21 -10.55 5.64
C ILE A 58 -11.54 -10.89 7.10
N ASP A 59 -12.19 -12.03 7.28
CA ASP A 59 -12.69 -12.49 8.58
C ASP A 59 -11.61 -13.25 9.39
N GLY A 60 -11.83 -13.33 10.71
CA GLY A 60 -11.06 -14.19 11.61
C GLY A 60 -9.75 -13.60 12.11
N LEU A 61 -9.48 -12.31 11.87
CA LEU A 61 -8.30 -11.60 12.39
C LEU A 61 -8.63 -10.62 13.51
N SER A 62 -9.85 -10.09 13.54
CA SER A 62 -10.32 -9.16 14.57
C SER A 62 -11.82 -9.32 14.78
N SER A 63 -12.28 -9.08 16.02
CA SER A 63 -13.71 -8.95 16.35
C SER A 63 -14.35 -7.74 15.66
N GLU A 64 -13.57 -6.67 15.44
CA GLU A 64 -14.02 -5.43 14.79
C GLU A 64 -13.96 -5.51 13.26
N GLY A 65 -13.47 -6.64 12.73
CA GLY A 65 -13.34 -6.89 11.31
C GLY A 65 -12.06 -6.35 10.67
N SER A 66 -11.92 -6.62 9.38
CA SER A 66 -10.83 -6.08 8.57
C SER A 66 -11.23 -5.96 7.11
N GLU A 67 -10.72 -4.92 6.43
CA GLU A 67 -11.04 -4.62 5.04
C GLU A 67 -9.78 -4.31 4.23
N ALA A 68 -9.63 -5.00 3.10
CA ALA A 68 -8.55 -4.77 2.14
C ALA A 68 -9.09 -4.15 0.85
N SER A 69 -8.59 -2.97 0.49
CA SER A 69 -8.78 -2.35 -0.82
C SER A 69 -7.62 -2.73 -1.74
N VAL A 70 -7.91 -3.46 -2.80
CA VAL A 70 -6.90 -4.10 -3.66
C VAL A 70 -7.00 -3.56 -5.07
N HIS A 71 -5.89 -3.03 -5.56
CA HIS A 71 -5.77 -2.53 -6.92
C HIS A 71 -5.14 -3.58 -7.83
N TYR A 72 -5.81 -3.82 -8.95
CA TYR A 72 -5.37 -4.72 -10.00
C TYR A 72 -5.03 -3.89 -11.24
N VAL A 73 -3.93 -4.26 -11.90
CA VAL A 73 -3.51 -3.72 -13.19
C VAL A 73 -3.50 -4.87 -14.18
N ASN A 74 -4.23 -4.73 -15.28
CA ASN A 74 -4.41 -5.82 -16.27
C ASN A 74 -4.87 -7.16 -15.65
N GLY A 75 -5.79 -7.08 -14.68
CA GLY A 75 -6.31 -8.24 -13.95
C GLY A 75 -5.32 -8.90 -12.97
N ARG A 76 -4.10 -8.36 -12.79
CA ARG A 76 -3.11 -8.86 -11.84
C ARG A 76 -3.00 -7.91 -10.65
N ILE A 77 -2.84 -8.47 -9.45
CA ILE A 77 -2.67 -7.67 -8.23
C ILE A 77 -1.43 -6.78 -8.34
N SER A 78 -1.58 -5.51 -7.95
CA SER A 78 -0.51 -4.50 -8.00
C SER A 78 -0.23 -3.94 -6.61
N THR A 79 -1.27 -3.46 -5.93
CA THR A 79 -1.18 -2.96 -4.55
C THR A 79 -2.38 -3.37 -3.74
N ALA A 80 -2.21 -3.47 -2.42
CA ALA A 80 -3.29 -3.66 -1.47
C ALA A 80 -3.08 -2.79 -0.25
N LYS A 81 -4.16 -2.17 0.23
CA LYS A 81 -4.21 -1.42 1.49
C LYS A 81 -5.19 -2.13 2.39
N TRP A 82 -4.74 -2.56 3.56
CA TRP A 82 -5.50 -3.39 4.47
C TRP A 82 -5.58 -2.77 5.84
N SER A 83 -6.80 -2.54 6.29
CA SER A 83 -7.12 -2.04 7.61
C SER A 83 -7.65 -3.19 8.47
N ILE A 84 -7.00 -3.47 9.59
CA ILE A 84 -7.47 -4.39 10.63
C ILE A 84 -7.81 -3.54 11.84
N PHE A 85 -9.10 -3.51 12.20
CA PHE A 85 -9.62 -2.69 13.29
C PHE A 85 -9.50 -3.44 14.61
N GLY A 86 -9.30 -2.73 15.72
CA GLY A 86 -9.33 -3.30 17.05
C GLY A 86 -9.96 -2.31 18.02
N GLU A 87 -10.33 -2.79 19.20
CA GLU A 87 -11.01 -1.98 20.21
C GLU A 87 -10.20 -0.72 20.59
N THR A 88 -8.89 -0.86 20.76
CA THR A 88 -8.00 0.22 21.21
C THR A 88 -7.16 0.86 20.11
N GLY A 89 -7.41 0.51 18.84
CA GLY A 89 -6.59 1.02 17.75
C GLY A 89 -6.77 0.31 16.41
N GLN A 90 -5.79 0.47 15.52
CA GLN A 90 -5.85 -0.03 14.16
C GLN A 90 -4.48 -0.47 13.66
N LEU A 91 -4.44 -1.55 12.90
CA LEU A 91 -3.28 -1.97 12.13
C LEU A 91 -3.53 -1.70 10.65
N PHE A 92 -2.63 -0.94 10.01
CA PHE A 92 -2.66 -0.67 8.59
C PHE A 92 -1.48 -1.37 7.90
N ILE A 93 -1.77 -2.17 6.87
CA ILE A 93 -0.78 -2.89 6.09
C ILE A 93 -0.93 -2.51 4.62
N GLU A 94 0.18 -2.14 3.98
CA GLU A 94 0.25 -1.93 2.53
C GLU A 94 1.16 -2.97 1.91
N TYR A 95 0.65 -3.68 0.90
CA TYR A 95 1.41 -4.60 0.06
C TYR A 95 1.60 -4.00 -1.32
N LYS A 96 2.83 -4.05 -1.84
CA LYS A 96 3.17 -3.74 -3.22
C LYS A 96 3.80 -4.94 -3.89
N PHE A 97 3.15 -5.43 -4.95
CA PHE A 97 3.54 -6.60 -5.71
C PHE A 97 4.42 -6.18 -6.88
N LEU A 98 5.63 -6.73 -6.95
CA LEU A 98 6.57 -6.48 -8.03
C LEU A 98 6.55 -7.64 -9.03
N THR A 99 6.95 -7.35 -10.27
CA THR A 99 6.91 -8.31 -11.38
C THR A 99 7.90 -9.46 -11.23
N ASP A 100 8.90 -9.34 -10.36
CA ASP A 100 9.89 -10.36 -10.03
C ASP A 100 9.40 -11.35 -8.94
N GLY A 101 8.16 -11.22 -8.48
CA GLY A 101 7.60 -12.04 -7.40
C GLY A 101 7.93 -11.52 -6.00
N THR A 102 8.60 -10.37 -5.89
CA THR A 102 8.85 -9.69 -4.62
C THR A 102 7.59 -8.97 -4.15
N VAL A 103 7.28 -9.08 -2.87
CA VAL A 103 6.22 -8.32 -2.20
C VAL A 103 6.85 -7.42 -1.15
N LYS A 104 6.72 -6.10 -1.35
CA LYS A 104 7.10 -5.12 -0.33
C LYS A 104 5.91 -4.91 0.60
N ALA A 105 6.13 -5.08 1.90
CA ALA A 105 5.10 -4.87 2.90
C ALA A 105 5.51 -3.71 3.81
N SER A 106 4.58 -2.82 4.11
CA SER A 106 4.73 -1.83 5.17
C SER A 106 3.55 -1.91 6.12
N GLU A 107 3.86 -1.94 7.41
CA GLU A 107 2.91 -2.00 8.51
C GLU A 107 2.99 -0.68 9.30
N LYS A 108 1.83 -0.22 9.77
CA LYS A 108 1.69 0.90 10.72
C LYS A 108 0.66 0.52 11.77
N LYS A 109 1.03 0.59 13.04
CA LYS A 109 0.13 0.36 14.17
C LYS A 109 -0.22 1.70 14.79
N TYR A 110 -1.52 1.92 14.97
CA TYR A 110 -2.07 3.10 15.61
C TYR A 110 -2.84 2.68 16.87
N GLU A 111 -2.74 3.48 17.94
CA GLU A 111 -3.51 3.29 19.17
C GLU A 111 -4.09 4.65 19.62
N TYR A 112 -5.20 4.62 20.36
CA TYR A 112 -5.77 5.84 20.95
C TYR A 112 -4.86 6.40 22.05
N LYS A 113 -4.71 7.73 22.09
CA LYS A 113 -3.90 8.46 23.08
C LYS A 113 -4.49 8.43 24.50
N THR A 114 -5.79 8.16 24.61
CA THR A 114 -6.58 8.29 25.83
C THR A 114 -7.54 7.12 25.97
N ASP A 115 -8.17 7.00 27.14
CA ASP A 115 -9.26 6.06 27.36
C ASP A 115 -10.36 6.20 26.29
N LEU A 116 -10.96 5.07 25.91
CA LEU A 116 -11.99 4.99 24.86
C LEU A 116 -13.20 5.87 25.13
N THR A 117 -13.54 6.11 26.40
CA THR A 117 -14.63 7.01 26.80
C THR A 117 -14.38 8.48 26.46
N SER A 118 -13.13 8.84 26.14
CA SER A 118 -12.69 10.20 25.85
C SER A 118 -12.31 10.39 24.38
N VAL A 119 -12.40 9.34 23.55
CA VAL A 119 -12.11 9.40 22.12
C VAL A 119 -13.25 10.12 21.41
N SER A 120 -12.89 11.13 20.61
CA SER A 120 -13.82 11.97 19.86
C SER A 120 -13.72 11.74 18.35
N SER A 121 -12.56 11.30 17.86
CA SER A 121 -12.31 11.06 16.43
C SER A 121 -11.06 10.21 16.19
N ASP A 122 -10.87 9.77 14.94
CA ASP A 122 -9.66 9.06 14.50
C ASP A 122 -8.37 9.89 14.68
N SER A 123 -8.48 11.22 14.78
CA SER A 123 -7.32 12.09 15.04
C SER A 123 -6.75 11.95 16.46
N ASP A 124 -7.49 11.28 17.35
CA ASP A 124 -7.06 10.93 18.69
C ASP A 124 -6.16 9.69 18.72
N MET A 125 -5.91 9.06 17.55
CA MET A 125 -4.91 8.00 17.42
C MET A 125 -3.50 8.56 17.20
N GLU A 126 -2.51 7.80 17.63
CA GLU A 126 -1.10 8.04 17.34
C GLU A 126 -0.40 6.81 16.76
N LEU A 127 0.61 7.04 15.92
CA LEU A 127 1.43 5.98 15.36
C LEU A 127 2.37 5.44 16.43
N ILE A 128 2.14 4.20 16.85
CA ILE A 128 2.94 3.51 17.87
C ILE A 128 4.16 2.84 17.24
N SER A 129 3.98 2.24 16.06
CA SER A 129 5.06 1.55 15.37
C SER A 129 4.86 1.53 13.86
N SER A 130 5.98 1.44 13.13
CA SER A 130 5.95 1.15 11.71
C SER A 130 7.09 0.21 11.33
N PHE A 131 6.76 -0.78 10.51
CA PHE A 131 7.69 -1.79 10.04
C PHE A 131 7.63 -1.88 8.52
N CYS A 132 8.76 -2.19 7.90
CA CYS A 132 8.85 -2.43 6.47
C CYS A 132 9.67 -3.70 6.27
N CYS A 133 9.15 -4.63 5.46
CA CYS A 133 9.82 -5.88 5.16
C CYS A 133 9.62 -6.27 3.70
N THR A 134 10.32 -7.31 3.28
CA THR A 134 10.17 -7.89 1.95
C THR A 134 9.85 -9.38 2.09
N LEU A 135 8.79 -9.79 1.43
CA LEU A 135 8.27 -11.15 1.35
C LEU A 135 8.37 -11.61 -0.12
N ASP A 136 8.24 -12.90 -0.35
CA ASP A 136 7.81 -13.41 -1.66
C ASP A 136 6.29 -13.63 -1.68
N THR A 137 5.75 -14.04 -2.83
CA THR A 137 4.33 -14.38 -2.99
C THR A 137 3.88 -15.60 -2.15
N ASN A 138 4.81 -16.37 -1.59
CA ASN A 138 4.50 -17.42 -0.63
C ASN A 138 4.42 -16.90 0.81
N GLY A 139 4.84 -15.66 1.06
CA GLY A 139 4.90 -15.06 2.40
C GLY A 139 6.22 -15.30 3.12
N ILE A 140 7.22 -15.84 2.43
CA ILE A 140 8.53 -16.11 3.03
C ILE A 140 9.32 -14.80 3.07
N LEU A 141 9.78 -14.42 4.26
CA LEU A 141 10.64 -13.24 4.48
C LEU A 141 11.95 -13.36 3.70
N ARG A 142 12.26 -12.33 2.91
CA ARG A 142 13.50 -12.19 2.13
C ARG A 142 14.48 -11.18 2.73
N SER A 143 14.01 -10.30 3.63
CA SER A 143 14.84 -9.34 4.37
C SER A 143 15.33 -9.90 5.71
N LYS A 144 16.55 -9.55 6.16
CA LYS A 144 17.03 -9.89 7.51
C LYS A 144 16.07 -9.28 8.57
N PRO A 145 15.61 -10.05 9.55
CA PRO A 145 14.57 -9.63 10.47
C PRO A 145 15.14 -8.70 11.53
N ASN A 146 14.95 -7.39 11.37
CA ASN A 146 15.02 -6.44 12.48
C ASN A 146 13.62 -6.08 13.02
N ALA A 147 12.62 -6.95 12.80
CA ALA A 147 11.23 -6.65 13.15
C ALA A 147 10.71 -7.59 14.25
N ARG A 148 11.13 -7.35 15.50
CA ARG A 148 10.29 -7.73 16.64
C ARG A 148 9.04 -6.86 16.54
N GLY A 149 7.97 -7.35 15.93
CA GLY A 149 6.69 -6.62 15.84
C GLY A 149 5.89 -6.77 14.54
N PHE A 150 6.46 -7.31 13.45
CA PHE A 150 5.67 -7.54 12.23
C PHE A 150 4.63 -8.64 12.48
N VAL A 151 3.35 -8.32 12.25
CA VAL A 151 2.27 -9.30 12.39
C VAL A 151 2.16 -10.06 11.06
N ASP A 152 2.52 -11.34 11.06
CA ASP A 152 2.39 -12.18 9.86
C ASP A 152 0.92 -12.60 9.64
N VAL A 153 0.18 -11.72 8.98
CA VAL A 153 -1.19 -11.94 8.52
C VAL A 153 -1.27 -12.20 7.01
N PHE A 154 -0.12 -12.34 6.34
CA PHE A 154 -0.10 -12.47 4.88
C PHE A 154 -0.75 -13.77 4.40
N ALA A 155 -0.67 -14.85 5.20
CA ALA A 155 -1.38 -16.08 4.91
C ALA A 155 -2.91 -15.89 4.87
N ALA A 156 -3.46 -15.11 5.79
CA ALA A 156 -4.89 -14.77 5.82
C ALA A 156 -5.26 -13.89 4.61
N PHE A 157 -4.42 -12.90 4.28
CA PHE A 157 -4.60 -12.07 3.09
C PHE A 157 -4.70 -12.91 1.81
N LYS A 158 -3.75 -13.82 1.57
CA LYS A 158 -3.74 -14.69 0.38
C LYS A 158 -4.94 -15.62 0.28
N LYS A 159 -5.50 -16.03 1.41
CA LYS A 159 -6.68 -16.88 1.44
C LYS A 159 -7.92 -16.13 0.96
N ALA A 160 -8.01 -14.84 1.26
CA ALA A 160 -9.18 -14.01 0.95
C ALA A 160 -9.05 -13.25 -0.38
N VAL A 161 -7.84 -12.85 -0.77
CA VAL A 161 -7.61 -11.98 -1.93
C VAL A 161 -6.95 -12.75 -3.08
N PRO A 162 -7.61 -12.86 -4.26
CA PRO A 162 -7.02 -13.49 -5.42
C PRO A 162 -5.91 -12.61 -6.01
N PHE A 163 -4.81 -13.20 -6.48
CA PHE A 163 -3.73 -12.43 -7.13
C PHE A 163 -4.03 -12.12 -8.60
N GLU A 164 -5.02 -12.81 -9.18
CA GLU A 164 -5.51 -12.59 -10.53
C GLU A 164 -7.03 -12.59 -10.53
N LEU A 165 -7.64 -11.58 -11.15
CA LEU A 165 -9.07 -11.57 -11.41
C LEU A 165 -9.33 -12.42 -12.65
N LYS A 166 -9.86 -13.63 -12.45
CA LYS A 166 -10.49 -14.38 -13.54
C LYS A 166 -11.69 -13.54 -13.99
N HIS A 167 -11.78 -13.29 -15.30
CA HIS A 167 -12.63 -12.26 -15.90
C HIS A 167 -13.93 -12.01 -15.12
N LEU A 168 -14.14 -10.75 -14.73
CA LEU A 168 -15.49 -10.18 -14.61
C LEU A 168 -16.10 -10.25 -16.02
N ARG A 169 -16.64 -11.42 -16.38
CA ARG A 169 -17.41 -11.62 -17.60
C ARG A 169 -18.86 -11.27 -17.34
#